data_AF-A0AAJ2YIU5-F1
#
_entry.id   AF-A0AAJ2YIU5-F1
#
_cell.length_a   1.000
_cell.length_b   1.000
_cell.length_c   1.000
_cell.angle_alpha   90.00
_cell.angle_beta   90.00
_cell.angle_gamma   90.00
#
_symmetry.space_group_name_H-M   'P 1'
#
loop_
_entity.id
_entity.type
_entity.pdbx_description
1 polymer ?
#
loop_
_entity_poly.entity_id
_entity_poly.type
_entity_poly.pdbx_seq_one_letter_code
_entity_poly.pdbx_strand_id
1 'polypeptide(L)'
;MTDTATMAGLDPATLADVLRLAGSPGFDRIQDQIKRTGGCTDPIRLTGSTVTRDAATGQVLHSYSTDTEPGGVLRVACGNRRASRCPACAWTYAGDTYHLIRAGLVG
;
A
#
# COMPACT_ATOMS: atom_id res chain seq x y z
N MET A 1 30.93 -7.80 -18.71
CA MET A 1 29.58 -8.29 -18.38
C MET A 1 28.61 -7.32 -19.01
N THR A 2 28.05 -7.69 -20.15
CA THR A 2 27.21 -6.81 -20.96
C THR A 2 25.83 -6.74 -20.32
N ASP A 3 25.45 -5.56 -19.84
CA ASP A 3 24.13 -5.29 -19.28
C ASP A 3 23.14 -5.24 -20.45
N THR A 4 22.48 -6.35 -20.74
CA THR A 4 21.35 -6.35 -21.67
C THR A 4 20.21 -5.65 -20.96
N ALA A 5 20.18 -4.32 -21.05
CA ALA A 5 19.05 -3.53 -20.59
C ALA A 5 17.81 -4.01 -21.34
N THR A 6 16.91 -4.67 -20.61
CA THR A 6 15.55 -4.95 -21.08
C THR A 6 14.87 -3.63 -21.44
N MET A 7 13.83 -3.62 -22.29
CA MET A 7 13.09 -2.40 -22.71
C MET A 7 12.68 -1.42 -21.58
N ALA A 8 12.63 -1.89 -20.33
CA ALA A 8 12.33 -1.11 -19.13
C ALA A 8 13.56 -0.63 -18.32
N GLY A 9 14.78 -0.83 -18.82
CA GLY A 9 16.02 -0.46 -18.12
C GLY A 9 16.31 -1.28 -16.86
N LEU A 10 15.71 -2.47 -16.73
CA LEU A 10 15.86 -3.34 -15.57
C LEU A 10 17.01 -4.32 -15.80
N ASP A 11 17.82 -4.52 -14.75
CA ASP A 11 18.80 -5.60 -14.70
C ASP A 11 18.09 -6.97 -14.69
N PRO A 12 18.79 -8.06 -15.08
CA PRO A 12 18.16 -9.37 -15.22
C PRO A 12 17.51 -9.93 -13.94
N ALA A 13 18.06 -9.62 -12.76
CA ALA A 13 17.50 -10.11 -11.50
C ALA A 13 16.19 -9.37 -11.18
N THR A 14 16.19 -8.05 -11.33
CA THR A 14 14.97 -7.25 -11.15
C THR A 14 13.89 -7.63 -12.16
N LEU A 15 14.24 -7.88 -13.43
CA LEU A 15 13.27 -8.36 -14.42
C LEU A 15 12.66 -9.70 -13.99
N ALA A 16 13.49 -10.66 -13.58
CA ALA A 16 13.02 -11.97 -13.12
C ALA A 16 12.10 -11.83 -11.89
N ASP A 17 12.40 -10.92 -10.97
CA ASP A 17 11.55 -10.62 -9.81
C ASP A 17 10.19 -10.05 -10.21
N VAL A 18 10.17 -9.08 -11.13
CA VAL A 18 8.93 -8.49 -11.64
C VAL A 18 8.09 -9.54 -12.35
N LEU A 19 8.69 -10.38 -13.19
CA LEU A 19 7.98 -11.46 -13.89
C LEU A 19 7.42 -12.49 -12.91
N ARG A 20 8.17 -12.86 -11.86
CA ARG A 20 7.68 -13.77 -10.81
C ARG A 20 6.50 -13.17 -10.05
N LEU A 21 6.56 -11.88 -9.73
CA LEU A 21 5.47 -11.17 -9.07
C LEU A 21 4.23 -11.11 -9.98
N ALA A 22 4.40 -10.77 -11.26
CA ALA A 22 3.33 -10.71 -12.24
C ALA A 22 2.66 -12.07 -12.48
N GLY A 23 3.43 -13.17 -12.39
CA GLY A 23 2.91 -14.53 -12.47
C GLY A 23 2.39 -15.11 -11.15
N SER A 24 2.41 -14.35 -10.05
CA SER A 24 2.03 -14.89 -8.73
C SER A 24 0.52 -15.03 -8.57
N PRO A 25 0.03 -16.06 -7.85
CA PRO A 25 -1.37 -16.14 -7.46
C PRO A 25 -1.78 -14.89 -6.66
N GLY A 26 -2.93 -14.32 -7.01
CA GLY A 26 -3.42 -13.10 -6.35
C GLY A 26 -2.72 -11.81 -6.79
N PHE A 27 -2.09 -11.80 -7.97
CA PHE A 27 -1.43 -10.60 -8.52
C PHE A 27 -2.34 -9.35 -8.53
N ASP A 28 -3.64 -9.48 -8.84
CA ASP A 28 -4.58 -8.36 -8.78
C ASP A 28 -4.66 -7.74 -7.38
N ARG A 29 -4.69 -8.59 -6.35
CA ARG A 29 -4.70 -8.14 -4.96
C ARG A 29 -3.39 -7.49 -4.54
N ILE A 30 -2.26 -8.02 -5.02
CA ILE A 30 -0.93 -7.41 -4.83
C ILE A 30 -0.90 -6.02 -5.47
N GLN A 31 -1.37 -5.91 -6.71
CA GLN A 31 -1.44 -4.65 -7.45
C GLN A 31 -2.31 -3.63 -6.72
N ASP A 32 -3.44 -4.05 -6.17
CA ASP A 32 -4.30 -3.19 -5.35
C ASP A 32 -3.61 -2.71 -4.07
N GLN A 33 -2.86 -3.58 -3.37
CA GLN A 33 -2.06 -3.16 -2.22
C GLN A 33 -1.00 -2.13 -2.62
N ILE A 34 -0.29 -2.33 -3.74
CA ILE A 34 0.71 -1.38 -4.26
C ILE A 34 0.07 -0.02 -4.57
N LYS A 35 -1.10 -0.01 -5.23
CA LYS A 35 -1.83 1.23 -5.52
C LYS A 35 -2.25 1.95 -4.23
N ARG A 36 -2.76 1.21 -3.24
CA ARG A 36 -3.21 1.78 -1.95
C ARG A 36 -2.08 2.33 -1.09
N THR A 37 -0.85 1.82 -1.20
CA THR A 37 0.30 2.41 -0.49
C THR A 37 0.81 3.69 -1.13
N GLY A 38 0.41 3.99 -2.37
CA GLY A 38 0.62 5.30 -3.00
C GLY A 38 2.09 5.71 -3.17
N GLY A 39 3.01 4.73 -3.28
CA GLY A 39 4.45 5.01 -3.38
C GLY A 39 5.14 5.24 -2.03
N CYS A 40 4.51 4.84 -0.92
CA CYS A 40 5.13 4.85 0.40
C CYS A 40 6.50 4.13 0.40
N THR A 41 7.53 4.80 0.93
CA THR A 41 8.92 4.29 0.95
C THR A 41 9.11 3.09 1.87
N ASP A 42 8.41 3.05 3.00
CA ASP A 42 8.49 1.96 3.97
C ASP A 42 7.09 1.61 4.53
N PRO A 43 6.26 0.88 3.76
CA PRO A 43 4.90 0.54 4.18
C PRO A 43 4.88 -0.34 5.43
N ILE A 44 3.92 -0.08 6.32
CA ILE A 44 3.69 -0.90 7.51
C ILE A 44 3.07 -2.22 7.07
N ARG A 45 3.59 -3.32 7.63
CA ARG A 45 3.12 -4.68 7.39
C ARG A 45 2.21 -5.10 8.54
N LEU A 46 0.94 -5.34 8.23
CA LEU A 46 -0.05 -5.79 9.20
C LEU A 46 -0.33 -7.29 9.01
N THR A 47 -0.43 -8.00 10.13
CA THR A 47 -0.86 -9.40 10.20
C THR A 47 -1.88 -9.54 11.32
N GLY A 48 -2.97 -10.25 11.04
CA GLY A 48 -4.04 -10.50 12.01
C GLY A 48 -5.40 -10.57 11.34
N SER A 49 -6.43 -10.53 12.18
CA SER A 49 -7.82 -10.57 11.74
C SER A 49 -8.66 -9.55 12.52
N THR A 50 -9.78 -9.16 11.92
CA THR A 50 -10.78 -8.30 12.56
C THR A 50 -12.17 -8.83 12.26
N VAL A 51 -13.08 -8.69 13.21
CA VAL A 51 -14.48 -9.05 13.08
C VAL A 51 -15.31 -7.91 13.66
N THR A 52 -16.14 -7.30 12.82
CA THR A 52 -17.14 -6.32 13.23
C THR A 52 -18.44 -7.04 13.52
N ARG A 53 -19.01 -6.81 14.70
CA ARG A 53 -20.28 -7.41 15.14
C ARG A 53 -21.30 -6.33 15.46
N ASP A 54 -22.56 -6.61 15.19
CA ASP A 54 -23.68 -5.82 15.68
C ASP A 54 -23.72 -5.87 17.21
N ALA A 55 -23.83 -4.70 17.84
CA ALA A 55 -23.71 -4.58 19.28
C ALA A 55 -24.92 -5.15 20.05
N ALA A 56 -26.12 -5.13 19.45
CA ALA A 56 -27.35 -5.57 20.10
C ALA A 56 -27.59 -7.08 19.92
N THR A 57 -27.29 -7.62 18.75
CA THR A 57 -27.59 -9.00 18.34
C THR A 57 -26.37 -9.91 18.34
N GLY A 58 -25.16 -9.36 18.32
CA GLY A 58 -23.91 -10.12 18.20
C GLY A 58 -23.62 -10.67 16.80
N GLN A 59 -24.49 -10.40 15.82
CA GLN A 59 -24.34 -10.84 14.45
C GLN A 59 -23.04 -10.32 13.83
N VAL A 60 -22.31 -11.16 13.09
CA VAL A 60 -21.12 -10.71 12.34
C VAL A 60 -21.57 -9.87 11.15
N LEU A 61 -21.13 -8.62 11.12
CA LEU A 61 -21.37 -7.69 10.01
C LEU A 61 -20.23 -7.73 8.99
N HIS A 62 -18.99 -7.86 9.46
CA HIS A 62 -17.82 -7.95 8.62
C HIS A 62 -16.74 -8.80 9.27
N SER A 63 -16.00 -9.55 8.48
CA SER A 63 -14.79 -10.25 8.91
C SER A 63 -13.70 -10.09 7.87
N TYR A 64 -12.47 -9.99 8.34
CA TYR A 64 -11.29 -9.86 7.50
C TYR A 64 -10.12 -10.58 8.18
N SER A 65 -9.33 -11.33 7.42
CA SER A 65 -8.07 -11.94 7.89
C SER A 65 -6.97 -11.72 6.87
N THR A 66 -5.75 -11.45 7.34
CA THR A 66 -4.58 -11.39 6.48
C THR A 66 -4.13 -12.76 5.98
N ASP A 67 -4.67 -13.86 6.51
CA ASP A 67 -4.35 -15.21 6.02
C ASP A 67 -4.77 -15.41 4.56
N THR A 68 -5.76 -14.64 4.09
CA THR A 68 -6.22 -14.63 2.70
C THR A 68 -5.51 -13.55 1.85
N GLU A 69 -4.59 -12.78 2.43
CA GLU A 69 -3.80 -11.79 1.69
C GLU A 69 -2.58 -12.45 1.04
N PRO A 70 -2.16 -11.99 -0.16
CA PRO A 70 -0.93 -12.45 -0.77
C PRO A 70 0.28 -12.25 0.16
N GLY A 71 0.90 -13.35 0.55
CA GLY A 71 2.01 -13.36 1.50
C GLY A 71 1.62 -13.16 2.97
N GLY A 72 0.35 -13.34 3.33
CA GLY A 72 -0.12 -13.31 4.73
C GLY A 72 -0.13 -11.92 5.37
N VAL A 73 -0.02 -10.86 4.56
CA VAL A 73 0.25 -9.49 5.03
C VAL A 73 -0.56 -8.48 4.25
N LEU A 74 -1.17 -7.54 4.98
CA LEU A 74 -1.71 -6.30 4.41
C LEU A 74 -0.67 -5.17 4.55
N ARG A 75 -0.32 -4.53 3.44
CA ARG A 75 0.55 -3.36 3.45
C ARG A 75 -0.27 -2.07 3.50
N VAL A 76 0.08 -1.18 4.43
CA VAL A 76 -0.53 0.14 4.55
C VAL A 76 0.54 1.23 4.50
N ALA A 77 0.19 2.39 3.95
CA ALA A 77 1.10 3.53 3.90
C ALA A 77 1.55 3.94 5.32
N CYS A 78 2.81 4.34 5.49
CA CYS A 78 3.38 4.62 6.81
C CYS A 78 2.87 5.92 7.45
N GLY A 79 2.26 6.81 6.66
CA GLY A 79 1.72 8.09 7.15
C GLY A 79 2.78 9.06 7.68
N ASN A 80 4.07 8.83 7.43
CA ASN A 80 5.13 9.71 7.91
C ASN A 80 5.05 11.06 7.21
N ARG A 81 4.96 12.12 8.00
CA ARG A 81 4.79 13.51 7.52
C ARG A 81 6.10 14.17 7.11
N ARG A 82 7.26 13.53 7.38
CA ARG A 82 8.59 14.08 7.06
C ARG A 82 8.99 13.65 5.65
N ALA A 83 9.12 14.61 4.74
CA ALA A 83 9.56 14.34 3.36
C ALA A 83 10.93 13.63 3.30
N SER A 84 11.81 13.88 4.28
CA SER A 84 13.10 13.19 4.42
C SER A 84 13.01 11.71 4.79
N ARG A 85 11.83 11.22 5.22
CA ARG A 85 11.58 9.82 5.58
C ARG A 85 10.68 9.12 4.57
N CYS A 86 9.64 9.80 4.09
CA CYS A 86 8.75 9.27 3.08
C CYS A 86 8.19 10.43 2.23
N PRO A 87 8.78 10.73 1.06
CA PRO A 87 8.32 11.81 0.19
C PRO A 87 6.86 11.66 -0.22
N ALA A 88 6.42 10.45 -0.54
CA ALA A 88 5.05 10.18 -0.99
C ALA A 88 4.00 10.46 0.10
N CYS A 89 4.17 9.91 1.31
CA CYS A 89 3.23 10.17 2.41
C CYS A 89 3.23 11.64 2.85
N ALA A 90 4.39 12.29 2.85
CA ALA A 90 4.50 13.71 3.18
C ALA A 90 3.79 14.60 2.13
N TRP A 91 3.84 14.24 0.85
CA TRP A 91 3.13 14.95 -0.21
C TRP A 91 1.61 14.89 -0.01
N THR A 92 1.06 13.70 0.24
CA THR A 92 -0.38 13.53 0.54
C THR A 92 -0.78 14.37 1.75
N TYR A 93 -0.01 14.29 2.84
CA TYR A 93 -0.26 15.08 4.05
C TYR A 93 -0.25 16.60 3.79
N ALA A 94 0.70 17.09 2.98
CA ALA A 94 0.77 18.50 2.62
C ALA A 94 -0.47 18.95 1.82
N GLY A 95 -0.95 18.12 0.89
CA GLY A 95 -2.19 18.35 0.15
C GLY A 95 -3.42 18.41 1.07
N ASP A 96 -3.57 17.44 1.98
CA ASP A 96 -4.67 17.43 2.95
C ASP A 96 -4.64 18.68 3.84
N THR A 97 -3.44 19.05 4.32
CA THR A 97 -3.24 20.24 5.15
C THR A 97 -3.58 21.53 4.38
N TYR A 98 -3.19 21.62 3.11
CA TYR A 98 -3.56 22.74 2.25
C TYR A 98 -5.08 22.88 2.15
N HIS A 99 -5.80 21.77 1.91
CA HIS A 99 -7.26 21.81 1.81
C HIS A 99 -7.92 22.23 3.12
N LEU A 100 -7.44 21.75 4.27
CA LEU A 100 -7.93 22.19 5.58
C LEU A 100 -7.71 23.69 5.82
N ILE A 101 -6.51 24.20 5.54
CA ILE A 101 -6.20 25.62 5.70
C ILE A 101 -7.05 26.45 4.75
N ARG A 102 -7.14 26.06 3.48
CA ARG A 102 -7.93 26.77 2.47
C ARG A 102 -9.39 26.83 2.87
N ALA A 103 -9.99 25.73 3.32
CA ALA A 103 -11.38 25.71 3.79
C ALA A 103 -11.59 26.71 4.92
N GLY A 104 -10.73 26.72 5.94
CA GLY A 104 -10.81 27.68 7.05
C GLY A 104 -10.64 29.14 6.63
N LEU A 105 -9.86 29.41 5.57
CA LEU A 105 -9.66 30.76 5.05
C LEU A 105 -10.81 31.26 4.17
N VAL A 106 -11.58 30.38 3.54
CA VAL A 106 -12.65 30.76 2.59
C VAL A 106 -14.07 30.66 3.16
N GLY A 107 -14.25 30.03 4.33
CA GLY A 107 -15.55 29.85 4.99
C GLY A 107 -16.17 28.51 4.69
#